data_AF-A0A949CQ75-F1
#
_entry.id   AF-A0A949CQ75-F1
#
_cell.length_a   1.000
_cell.length_b   1.000
_cell.length_c   1.000
_cell.angle_alpha   90.00
_cell.angle_beta   90.00
_cell.angle_gamma   90.00
#
_symmetry.space_group_name_H-M   'P 1'
#
loop_
_entity.id
_entity.type
_entity.pdbx_description
1 polymer ?
#
loop_
_entity_poly.entity_id
_entity_poly.type
_entity_poly.pdbx_seq_one_letter_code
_entity_poly.pdbx_strand_id
1 'polypeptide(L)'
;MTGAHFLKGKTMVRTFFSIRLLACLVFLGNGWDESASGQDQKFRERFAISSDRETLLRELIPGTEGYFLYHSLHYQNTGRIAESRKFIEDWQSKLGQSQSLDRMWTRQSIFEYTTNPEGSRDYLLKHFGIQIDHPTPQRDEAARLASTLSPSVVDWEALVRSSLQIPRRLSSIEDSALGDAYPMVQSK
;
A
#
# COMPACT_ATOMS: atom_id res chain seq x y z
N MET A 1 59.08 -28.67 -30.79
CA MET A 1 59.67 -28.13 -29.55
C MET A 1 60.08 -26.70 -29.85
N THR A 2 59.15 -25.74 -29.84
CA THR A 2 58.68 -24.96 -28.66
C THR A 2 59.85 -24.18 -28.04
N GLY A 3 59.89 -22.84 -27.94
CA GLY A 3 58.90 -21.81 -28.24
C GLY A 3 59.57 -20.43 -28.20
N ALA A 4 58.94 -19.46 -28.88
CA ALA A 4 59.40 -18.11 -29.12
C ALA A 4 59.29 -17.19 -27.88
N HIS A 5 60.29 -16.33 -27.70
CA HIS A 5 60.22 -15.16 -26.81
C HIS A 5 59.55 -14.01 -27.55
N PHE A 6 58.39 -13.56 -27.07
CA PHE A 6 57.77 -12.30 -27.47
C PHE A 6 57.24 -11.55 -26.24
N LEU A 7 57.75 -10.34 -26.06
CA LEU A 7 57.51 -9.42 -24.94
C LEU A 7 56.06 -8.91 -24.97
N LYS A 8 55.33 -9.04 -23.86
CA LYS A 8 53.98 -8.50 -23.72
C LYS A 8 54.02 -7.16 -22.97
N GLY A 9 53.77 -6.08 -23.70
CA GLY A 9 53.64 -4.72 -23.17
C GLY A 9 52.38 -4.57 -22.30
N LYS A 10 52.55 -3.89 -21.16
CA LYS A 10 51.47 -3.27 -20.38
C LYS A 10 51.40 -1.81 -20.80
N THR A 11 50.35 -1.41 -21.51
CA THR A 11 50.02 0.01 -21.72
C THR A 11 48.73 0.35 -21.01
N MET A 12 48.92 1.14 -19.97
CA MET A 12 47.98 1.87 -19.14
C MET A 12 47.00 2.69 -20.00
N VAL A 13 45.70 2.46 -19.85
CA VAL A 13 44.63 3.23 -20.50
C VAL A 13 44.43 4.56 -19.77
N ARG A 14 44.29 5.60 -20.58
CA ARG A 14 44.40 7.02 -20.25
C ARG A 14 43.23 7.53 -19.41
N THR A 15 43.58 8.23 -18.33
CA THR A 15 42.72 9.06 -17.50
C THR A 15 42.30 10.32 -18.27
N PHE A 16 41.02 10.46 -18.61
CA PHE A 16 40.40 11.73 -18.98
C PHE A 16 38.92 11.71 -18.56
N PHE A 17 38.64 12.01 -17.29
CA PHE A 17 37.28 12.23 -16.81
C PHE A 17 37.02 13.75 -16.83
N SER A 18 36.46 14.21 -17.94
CA SER A 18 36.00 15.58 -18.13
C SER A 18 34.61 15.71 -17.48
N ILE A 19 34.56 16.25 -16.27
CA ILE A 19 33.29 16.51 -15.56
C ILE A 19 32.78 17.89 -15.99
N ARG A 20 31.93 17.90 -17.02
CA ARG A 20 30.97 18.99 -17.30
C ARG A 20 29.64 18.38 -17.74
N LEU A 21 28.78 18.04 -16.76
CA LEU A 21 27.32 18.20 -16.85
C LEU A 21 26.70 17.84 -15.48
N LEU A 22 26.65 18.80 -14.55
CA LEU A 22 25.82 18.68 -13.36
C LEU A 22 24.44 19.28 -13.69
N ALA A 23 23.62 18.53 -14.42
CA ALA A 23 22.21 18.81 -14.63
C ALA A 23 21.43 17.50 -14.51
N CYS A 24 20.37 17.52 -13.71
CA CYS A 24 19.41 16.43 -13.47
C CYS A 24 19.80 15.31 -12.49
N LEU A 25 20.14 15.68 -11.25
CA LEU A 25 20.00 14.77 -10.09
C LEU A 25 19.00 15.34 -9.07
N VAL A 26 17.80 15.68 -9.57
CA VAL A 26 16.58 15.86 -8.78
C VAL A 26 15.51 15.00 -9.45
N PHE A 27 15.57 13.69 -9.23
CA PHE A 27 14.52 12.75 -9.59
C PHE A 27 14.42 11.62 -8.55
N LEU A 28 14.50 11.98 -7.28
CA LEU A 28 14.11 11.11 -6.18
C LEU A 28 13.27 11.94 -5.21
N GLY A 29 12.00 11.57 -5.09
CA GLY A 29 11.10 12.14 -4.08
C GLY A 29 10.17 13.22 -4.60
N ASN A 30 9.36 12.89 -5.60
CA ASN A 30 7.98 13.36 -5.64
C ASN A 30 7.19 12.21 -6.25
N GLY A 31 6.47 11.46 -5.43
CA GLY A 31 5.22 10.84 -5.90
C GLY A 31 4.29 12.02 -6.08
N TRP A 32 4.18 12.51 -7.31
CA TRP A 32 3.18 13.53 -7.64
C TRP A 32 1.86 12.81 -7.44
N ASP A 33 1.12 13.21 -6.40
CA ASP A 33 -0.30 12.95 -6.32
C ASP A 33 -0.89 13.46 -7.64
N GLU A 34 -1.28 12.53 -8.51
CA GLU A 34 -2.08 12.82 -9.69
C GLU A 34 -3.38 13.41 -9.15
N SER A 35 -3.40 14.73 -8.99
CA SER A 35 -4.53 15.47 -8.49
C SER A 35 -5.67 15.19 -9.46
N ALA A 36 -6.57 14.30 -9.04
CA ALA A 36 -7.79 13.99 -9.76
C ALA A 36 -8.39 15.31 -10.23
N SER A 37 -8.66 15.42 -11.54
CA SER A 37 -9.14 16.68 -12.10
C SER A 37 -10.38 17.14 -11.33
N GLY A 38 -10.60 18.45 -11.21
CA GLY A 38 -11.79 18.95 -10.49
C GLY A 38 -13.12 18.38 -11.01
N GLN A 39 -13.14 17.84 -12.24
CA GLN A 39 -14.28 17.12 -12.81
C GLN A 39 -14.45 15.72 -12.22
N ASP A 40 -13.36 14.96 -12.04
CA ASP A 40 -13.38 13.62 -11.45
C ASP A 40 -13.85 13.67 -9.99
N GLN A 41 -13.44 14.71 -9.25
CA GLN A 41 -13.90 14.92 -7.87
C GLN A 41 -15.41 15.19 -7.79
N LYS A 42 -15.93 16.07 -8.65
CA LYS A 42 -17.38 16.35 -8.70
C LYS A 42 -18.18 15.12 -9.10
N PHE A 43 -17.66 14.31 -10.02
CA PHE A 43 -18.31 13.04 -10.38
C PHE A 43 -18.35 12.07 -9.20
N ARG A 44 -17.23 11.90 -8.46
CA ARG A 44 -17.18 11.07 -7.24
C ARG A 44 -18.25 11.46 -6.23
N GLU A 45 -18.36 12.76 -5.96
CA GLU A 45 -19.32 13.27 -4.98
C GLU A 45 -20.76 12.97 -5.41
N ARG A 46 -21.10 13.27 -6.67
CA ARG A 46 -22.42 12.96 -7.24
C ARG A 46 -22.70 11.46 -7.20
N PHE A 47 -21.73 10.64 -7.55
CA PHE A 47 -21.86 9.18 -7.48
C PHE A 47 -22.11 8.71 -6.05
N ALA A 48 -21.43 9.30 -5.05
CA ALA A 48 -21.60 8.92 -3.66
C ALA A 48 -23.02 9.24 -3.13
N ILE A 49 -23.54 10.43 -3.46
CA ILE A 49 -24.82 10.93 -2.90
C ILE A 49 -26.06 10.58 -3.72
N SER A 50 -25.92 10.21 -5.00
CA SER A 50 -27.07 9.97 -5.88
C SER A 50 -27.87 8.73 -5.48
N SER A 51 -29.20 8.87 -5.50
CA SER A 51 -30.14 7.75 -5.40
C SER A 51 -30.17 6.91 -6.68
N ASP A 52 -30.11 7.56 -7.84
CA ASP A 52 -30.01 6.92 -9.16
C ASP A 52 -28.60 7.07 -9.71
N ARG A 53 -27.76 6.07 -9.46
CA ARG A 53 -26.39 6.01 -9.99
C ARG A 53 -26.36 5.54 -11.44
N GLU A 54 -27.36 4.81 -11.92
CA GLU A 54 -27.35 4.28 -13.28
C GLU A 54 -27.45 5.39 -14.32
N THR A 55 -28.23 6.43 -14.03
CA THR A 55 -28.28 7.63 -14.89
C THR A 55 -26.94 8.36 -14.91
N LEU A 56 -26.26 8.49 -13.77
CA LEU A 56 -24.93 9.13 -13.69
C LEU A 56 -23.87 8.40 -14.50
N LEU A 57 -23.89 7.07 -14.46
CA LEU A 57 -22.90 6.24 -15.16
C LEU A 57 -22.90 6.46 -16.67
N ARG A 58 -24.04 6.87 -17.25
CA ARG A 58 -24.15 7.17 -18.70
C ARG A 58 -23.37 8.43 -19.12
N GLU A 59 -23.02 9.31 -18.18
CA GLU A 59 -22.21 10.50 -18.45
C GLU A 59 -20.73 10.16 -18.67
N LEU A 60 -20.30 8.96 -18.26
CA LEU A 60 -18.90 8.52 -18.37
C LEU A 60 -18.56 8.12 -19.81
N ILE A 61 -17.35 8.49 -20.24
CA ILE A 61 -16.84 8.17 -21.57
C ILE A 61 -16.47 6.67 -21.63
N PRO A 62 -17.12 5.84 -22.48
CA PRO A 62 -16.83 4.42 -22.57
C PRO A 62 -15.36 4.13 -22.89
N GLY A 63 -14.81 3.10 -22.25
CA GLY A 63 -13.41 2.70 -22.45
C GLY A 63 -12.38 3.50 -21.67
N THR A 64 -12.79 4.50 -20.88
CA THR A 64 -11.89 5.19 -19.94
C THR A 64 -11.77 4.45 -18.61
N GLU A 65 -10.72 4.75 -17.84
CA GLU A 65 -10.54 4.16 -16.51
C GLU A 65 -11.73 4.49 -15.58
N GLY A 66 -12.20 5.75 -15.60
CA GLY A 66 -13.36 6.18 -14.82
C GLY A 66 -14.62 5.39 -15.17
N TYR A 67 -14.86 5.13 -16.46
CA TYR A 67 -15.99 4.30 -16.91
C TYR A 67 -15.96 2.91 -16.27
N PHE A 68 -14.85 2.19 -16.39
CA PHE A 68 -14.75 0.86 -15.78
C PHE A 68 -14.83 0.89 -14.26
N LEU A 69 -14.16 1.85 -13.62
CA LEU A 69 -14.12 2.00 -12.18
C LEU A 69 -15.52 2.17 -11.57
N TYR A 70 -16.29 3.16 -12.02
CA TYR A 70 -17.60 3.44 -11.42
C TYR A 70 -18.66 2.40 -11.78
N HIS A 71 -18.60 1.81 -12.98
CA HIS A 71 -19.49 0.70 -13.33
C HIS A 71 -19.21 -0.52 -12.44
N SER A 72 -17.94 -0.94 -12.30
CA SER A 72 -17.56 -2.07 -11.44
C SER A 72 -17.98 -1.82 -9.99
N LEU A 73 -17.70 -0.62 -9.47
CA LEU A 73 -18.08 -0.23 -8.11
C LEU A 73 -19.59 -0.23 -7.91
N HIS A 74 -20.36 0.23 -8.89
CA HIS A 74 -21.82 0.20 -8.83
C HIS A 74 -22.37 -1.23 -8.81
N TYR A 75 -21.82 -2.12 -9.63
CA TYR A 75 -22.20 -3.53 -9.64
C TYR A 75 -21.88 -4.21 -8.31
N GLN A 76 -20.68 -3.98 -7.74
CA GLN A 76 -20.32 -4.47 -6.41
C GLN A 76 -21.28 -3.98 -5.33
N ASN A 77 -21.58 -2.68 -5.31
CA ASN A 77 -22.48 -2.08 -4.31
C ASN A 77 -23.93 -2.57 -4.42
N THR A 78 -24.34 -3.05 -5.59
CA THR A 78 -25.70 -3.58 -5.85
C THR A 78 -25.78 -5.10 -5.78
N GLY A 79 -24.69 -5.78 -5.40
CA GLY A 79 -24.64 -7.25 -5.31
C GLY A 79 -24.57 -7.97 -6.66
N ARG A 80 -24.41 -7.24 -7.76
CA ARG A 80 -24.22 -7.76 -9.13
C ARG A 80 -22.77 -8.19 -9.34
N ILE A 81 -22.31 -9.14 -8.50
CA ILE A 81 -20.89 -9.49 -8.38
C ILE A 81 -20.34 -10.12 -9.67
N ALA A 82 -21.16 -10.92 -10.37
CA ALA A 82 -20.75 -11.55 -11.63
C ALA A 82 -20.59 -10.51 -12.76
N GLU A 83 -21.44 -9.50 -12.83
CA GLU A 83 -21.34 -8.40 -13.78
C GLU A 83 -20.13 -7.52 -13.51
N SER A 84 -19.85 -7.25 -12.22
CA SER A 84 -18.63 -6.56 -11.79
C SER A 84 -17.37 -7.27 -12.30
N ARG A 85 -17.28 -8.59 -12.09
CA ARG A 85 -16.13 -9.39 -12.55
C ARG A 85 -15.90 -9.23 -14.06
N LYS A 86 -16.94 -9.37 -14.88
CA LYS A 86 -16.84 -9.18 -16.34
C LYS A 86 -16.30 -7.80 -16.69
N PHE A 87 -16.78 -6.75 -16.02
CA PHE A 87 -16.32 -5.39 -16.24
C PHE A 87 -14.85 -5.17 -15.85
N ILE A 88 -14.40 -5.79 -14.76
CA ILE A 88 -13.00 -5.73 -14.30
C ILE A 88 -12.08 -6.49 -15.28
N GLU A 89 -12.52 -7.64 -15.77
CA GLU A 89 -11.79 -8.43 -16.79
C GLU A 89 -11.67 -7.65 -18.11
N ASP A 90 -12.76 -7.03 -18.57
CA ASP A 90 -12.77 -6.17 -19.76
C ASP A 90 -11.89 -4.92 -19.58
N TRP A 91 -11.89 -4.33 -18.38
CA TRP A 91 -11.01 -3.22 -18.04
C TRP A 91 -9.54 -3.64 -18.18
N GLN A 92 -9.15 -4.74 -17.53
CA GLN A 92 -7.79 -5.26 -17.60
C GLN A 92 -7.36 -5.52 -19.03
N SER A 93 -8.24 -6.10 -19.86
CA SER A 93 -7.90 -6.43 -21.25
C SER A 93 -7.70 -5.19 -22.13
N LYS A 94 -8.38 -4.08 -21.83
CA LYS A 94 -8.37 -2.86 -22.67
C LYS A 94 -7.33 -1.84 -22.25
N LEU A 95 -7.16 -1.63 -20.94
CA LEU A 95 -6.30 -0.57 -20.41
C LEU A 95 -5.06 -1.11 -19.69
N GLY A 96 -4.96 -2.42 -19.48
CA GLY A 96 -3.86 -3.02 -18.74
C GLY A 96 -3.97 -2.78 -17.24
N GLN A 97 -2.84 -2.91 -16.54
CA GLN A 97 -2.78 -2.79 -15.08
C GLN A 97 -2.79 -1.34 -14.62
N SER A 98 -3.55 -1.05 -13.55
CA SER A 98 -3.55 0.22 -12.85
C SER A 98 -3.81 0.01 -11.36
N GLN A 99 -3.45 0.99 -10.52
CA GLN A 99 -3.74 0.92 -9.09
C GLN A 99 -5.25 0.84 -8.80
N SER A 100 -6.07 1.50 -9.62
CA SER A 100 -7.54 1.43 -9.48
C SER A 100 -8.07 0.05 -9.82
N LEU A 101 -7.50 -0.59 -10.85
CA LEU A 101 -7.84 -1.96 -11.22
C LEU A 101 -7.47 -2.94 -10.11
N ASP A 102 -6.28 -2.82 -9.52
CA ASP A 102 -5.83 -3.64 -8.38
C ASP A 102 -6.79 -3.51 -7.19
N ARG A 103 -7.22 -2.27 -6.87
CA ARG A 103 -8.24 -2.03 -5.84
C ARG A 103 -9.55 -2.74 -6.16
N MET A 104 -10.00 -2.71 -7.41
CA MET A 104 -11.25 -3.36 -7.80
C MET A 104 -11.15 -4.89 -7.75
N TRP A 105 -10.04 -5.47 -8.22
CA TRP A 105 -9.79 -6.91 -8.08
C TRP A 105 -9.73 -7.35 -6.63
N THR A 106 -9.06 -6.57 -5.77
CA THR A 106 -9.01 -6.85 -4.32
C THR A 106 -10.42 -6.88 -3.73
N ARG A 107 -11.24 -5.85 -4.00
CA ARG A 107 -12.64 -5.83 -3.54
C ARG A 107 -13.44 -7.01 -4.09
N GLN A 108 -13.27 -7.32 -5.38
CA GLN A 108 -13.96 -8.42 -6.04
C GLN A 108 -13.64 -9.76 -5.35
N SER A 109 -12.36 -10.01 -5.04
CA SER A 109 -11.94 -11.22 -4.35
C SER A 109 -12.58 -11.34 -2.96
N ILE A 110 -12.76 -10.22 -2.24
CA ILE A 110 -13.42 -10.21 -0.93
C ILE A 110 -14.91 -10.56 -1.08
N PHE A 111 -15.62 -10.00 -2.06
CA PHE A 111 -17.03 -10.33 -2.30
C PHE A 111 -17.24 -11.78 -2.70
N GLU A 112 -16.31 -12.35 -3.47
CA GLU A 112 -16.38 -13.73 -3.94
C GLU A 112 -15.92 -14.75 -2.90
N TYR A 113 -15.45 -14.32 -1.73
CA TYR A 113 -14.99 -15.23 -0.69
C TYR A 113 -16.07 -16.25 -0.28
N THR A 114 -17.33 -15.83 -0.25
CA THR A 114 -18.45 -16.71 0.09
C THR A 114 -18.66 -17.85 -0.92
N THR A 115 -18.36 -17.61 -2.20
CA THR A 115 -18.58 -18.59 -3.28
C THR A 115 -17.32 -19.32 -3.71
N ASN A 116 -16.14 -18.69 -3.56
CA ASN A 116 -14.83 -19.22 -3.92
C ASN A 116 -13.77 -18.82 -2.88
N PRO A 117 -13.84 -19.37 -1.65
CA PRO A 117 -12.95 -18.98 -0.57
C PRO A 117 -11.47 -19.27 -0.86
N GLU A 118 -11.17 -20.38 -1.54
CA GLU A 118 -9.79 -20.74 -1.90
C GLU A 118 -9.20 -19.76 -2.91
N GLY A 119 -9.93 -19.44 -3.98
CA GLY A 119 -9.47 -18.47 -4.98
C GLY A 119 -9.27 -17.08 -4.41
N SER A 120 -10.19 -16.63 -3.56
CA SER A 120 -10.09 -15.33 -2.87
C SER A 120 -8.88 -15.29 -1.93
N ARG A 121 -8.69 -16.34 -1.12
CA ARG A 121 -7.53 -16.44 -0.22
C ARG A 121 -6.23 -16.41 -1.02
N ASP A 122 -6.13 -17.21 -2.08
CA ASP A 122 -4.92 -17.28 -2.90
C ASP A 122 -4.60 -15.95 -3.58
N TYR A 123 -5.62 -15.24 -4.07
CA TYR A 123 -5.46 -13.89 -4.60
C TYR A 123 -4.90 -12.94 -3.53
N LEU A 124 -5.52 -12.89 -2.35
CA LEU A 124 -5.14 -11.97 -1.27
C LEU A 124 -3.73 -12.25 -0.74
N LEU A 125 -3.37 -13.52 -0.51
CA LEU A 125 -2.03 -13.89 -0.07
C LEU A 125 -0.96 -13.45 -1.08
N LYS A 126 -1.20 -13.69 -2.37
CA LYS A 126 -0.27 -13.29 -3.44
C LYS A 126 -0.19 -11.77 -3.59
N HIS A 127 -1.33 -11.08 -3.58
CA HIS A 127 -1.40 -9.64 -3.81
C HIS A 127 -0.73 -8.86 -2.67
N PHE A 128 -0.94 -9.28 -1.42
CA PHE A 128 -0.35 -8.62 -0.24
C PHE A 128 0.97 -9.23 0.23
N GLY A 129 1.46 -10.29 -0.42
CA GLY A 129 2.69 -10.97 -0.01
C GLY A 129 2.61 -11.57 1.39
N ILE A 130 1.43 -12.04 1.80
CA ILE A 130 1.21 -12.60 3.14
C ILE A 130 1.69 -14.04 3.17
N GLN A 131 2.62 -14.32 4.08
CA GLN A 131 3.03 -15.67 4.44
C GLN A 131 2.25 -16.09 5.68
N ILE A 132 1.54 -17.21 5.59
CA ILE A 132 0.79 -17.79 6.72
C ILE A 132 1.36 -19.14 7.17
N ASP A 133 2.42 -19.59 6.51
CA ASP A 133 3.25 -20.73 6.87
C ASP A 133 4.17 -20.35 8.03
N HIS A 134 3.59 -20.21 9.21
CA HIS A 134 4.37 -20.09 10.43
C HIS A 134 4.76 -21.48 10.94
N PRO A 135 6.06 -21.76 11.18
CA PRO A 135 6.47 -23.00 11.80
C PRO A 135 5.89 -23.08 13.22
N THR A 136 5.53 -24.29 13.65
CA THR A 136 5.11 -24.50 15.05
C THR A 136 6.23 -24.05 15.98
N PRO A 137 5.95 -23.21 17.01
CA PRO A 137 6.98 -22.79 17.94
C PRO A 137 7.63 -24.01 18.59
N GLN A 138 8.96 -23.98 18.73
CA GLN A 138 9.67 -25.05 19.42
C GLN A 138 9.15 -25.14 20.86
N ARG A 139 8.91 -26.36 21.35
CA ARG A 139 8.33 -26.63 22.68
C ARG A 139 9.04 -25.87 23.81
N ASP A 140 10.35 -25.71 23.67
CA ASP A 140 11.21 -25.06 24.68
C ASP A 140 11.16 -23.52 24.61
N GLU A 141 10.78 -22.94 23.47
CA GLU A 141 10.68 -21.50 23.27
C GLU A 141 9.38 -20.94 23.84
N ALA A 142 8.27 -21.64 23.63
CA ALA A 142 6.98 -21.29 24.24
C ALA A 142 7.02 -21.33 25.78
N ALA A 143 7.83 -22.23 26.36
CA ALA A 143 8.05 -22.32 27.81
C ALA A 143 8.94 -21.20 28.38
N ARG A 144 9.73 -20.52 27.54
CA ARG A 144 10.61 -19.40 27.93
C ARG A 144 9.92 -18.04 27.88
N LEU A 145 8.80 -17.94 27.18
CA LEU A 145 8.03 -16.71 27.08
C LEU A 145 7.10 -16.57 28.29
N ALA A 146 6.95 -15.35 28.79
CA ALA A 146 6.00 -15.07 29.86
C ALA A 146 4.57 -15.38 29.38
N SER A 147 3.86 -16.24 30.10
CA SER A 147 2.46 -16.58 29.82
C SER A 147 1.47 -15.49 30.24
N THR A 148 1.94 -14.49 30.97
CA THR A 148 1.14 -13.39 31.52
C THR A 148 1.83 -12.07 31.20
N LEU A 149 1.06 -11.12 30.67
CA LEU A 149 1.54 -9.75 30.48
C LEU A 149 1.67 -9.07 31.85
N SER A 150 2.84 -8.52 32.17
CA SER A 150 3.02 -7.79 33.42
C SER A 150 2.06 -6.60 33.47
N PRO A 151 1.25 -6.42 34.52
CA PRO A 151 0.35 -5.28 34.64
C PRO A 151 1.07 -3.93 34.55
N SER A 152 2.33 -3.88 35.00
CA SER A 152 3.17 -2.68 34.92
C SER A 152 3.49 -2.22 33.50
N VAL A 153 3.35 -3.09 32.49
CA VAL A 153 3.61 -2.78 31.08
C VAL A 153 2.38 -2.15 30.41
N VAL A 154 1.19 -2.41 30.94
CA VAL A 154 -0.08 -1.84 30.47
C VAL A 154 -0.64 -0.77 31.40
N ASP A 155 0.09 -0.43 32.45
CA ASP A 155 -0.26 0.66 33.36
C ASP A 155 -0.29 1.98 32.57
N TRP A 156 -1.43 2.66 32.64
CA TRP A 156 -1.68 3.86 31.84
C TRP A 156 -0.65 4.95 32.10
N GLU A 157 -0.34 5.20 33.36
CA GLU A 157 0.62 6.22 33.78
C GLU A 157 2.05 5.85 33.34
N ALA A 158 2.43 4.57 33.42
CA ALA A 158 3.70 4.07 32.90
C ALA A 158 3.81 4.23 31.37
N LEU A 159 2.73 3.94 30.63
CA LEU A 159 2.67 4.10 29.17
C LEU A 159 2.82 5.57 28.76
N VAL A 160 2.04 6.48 29.38
CA VAL A 160 2.15 7.93 29.14
C VAL A 160 3.54 8.44 29.49
N ARG A 161 4.10 8.01 30.62
CA ARG A 161 5.47 8.38 31.00
C ARG A 161 6.51 7.88 29.99
N SER A 162 6.35 6.67 29.46
CA SER A 162 7.26 6.08 28.48
C SER A 162 7.21 6.81 27.13
N SER A 163 6.02 7.24 26.69
CA SER A 163 5.85 7.97 25.43
C SER A 163 6.45 9.37 25.49
N LEU A 164 6.43 10.02 26.66
CA LEU A 164 7.08 11.31 26.93
C LEU A 164 8.62 11.26 26.93
N GLN A 165 9.22 10.08 27.13
CA GLN A 165 10.67 9.90 27.13
C GLN A 165 11.28 9.80 25.73
N ILE A 166 10.46 9.60 24.69
CA ILE A 166 10.91 9.52 23.31
C ILE A 166 11.23 10.95 22.81
N PRO A 167 12.51 11.30 22.57
CA PRO A 167 12.88 12.67 22.26
C PRO A 167 12.28 13.10 20.92
N ARG A 168 11.46 14.17 20.98
CA ARG A 168 10.56 14.66 19.92
C ARG A 168 9.49 13.64 19.55
N ARG A 169 8.31 13.78 20.17
CA ARG A 169 7.04 14.10 19.51
C ARG A 169 5.88 13.87 20.47
N LEU A 170 5.06 14.91 20.70
CA LEU A 170 3.69 14.72 21.21
C LEU A 170 2.81 13.94 20.20
N SER A 171 3.31 13.61 19.00
CA SER A 171 2.59 12.81 18.01
C SER A 171 2.37 11.34 18.42
N SER A 172 3.00 10.88 19.50
CA SER A 172 2.71 9.56 20.10
C SER A 172 1.59 9.64 21.15
N ILE A 173 1.10 10.85 21.46
CA ILE A 173 0.06 11.11 22.45
C ILE A 173 -1.13 11.74 21.72
N GLU A 174 -2.29 11.09 21.79
CA GLU A 174 -3.53 11.67 21.29
C GLU A 174 -4.04 12.78 22.22
N ASP A 175 -4.84 13.70 21.69
CA ASP A 175 -5.36 14.87 22.43
C ASP A 175 -6.18 14.46 23.68
N SER A 176 -6.83 13.30 23.61
CA SER A 176 -7.56 12.67 24.72
C SER A 176 -6.67 12.31 25.92
N ALA A 177 -5.39 12.02 25.69
CA ALA A 177 -4.42 11.67 26.72
C ALA A 177 -3.59 12.89 27.20
N LEU A 178 -3.81 14.07 26.61
CA LEU A 178 -3.03 15.27 26.92
C LEU A 178 -3.30 15.80 28.33
N GLY A 179 -4.54 15.67 28.82
CA GLY A 179 -4.93 16.07 30.18
C GLY A 179 -4.17 15.31 31.27
N ASP A 180 -3.92 14.02 31.04
CA ASP A 180 -3.17 13.15 31.95
C ASP A 180 -1.65 13.35 31.82
N ALA A 181 -1.17 13.63 30.60
CA ALA A 181 0.25 13.88 30.34
C ALA A 181 0.73 15.24 30.89
N TYR A 182 -0.13 16.26 30.90
CA TYR A 182 0.20 17.62 31.32
C TYR A 182 0.78 17.72 32.75
N PRO A 183 0.16 17.17 33.81
CA PRO A 183 0.71 17.24 35.17
C PRO A 183 2.06 16.51 35.30
N MET A 184 2.30 15.48 34.49
CA MET A 184 3.54 14.67 34.53
C MET A 184 4.75 15.39 33.92
N VAL A 185 4.51 16.34 33.01
CA VAL A 185 5.56 17.21 32.44
C VAL A 185 5.93 18.35 33.40
N GLN A 186 4.95 18.87 34.16
CA GLN A 186 5.11 20.01 35.08
C GLN A 186 5.82 19.64 36.40
N SER A 187 5.92 18.35 36.73
CA SER A 187 6.55 17.86 37.96
C SER A 187 8.10 17.74 37.88
N LYS A 188 8.73 18.34 36.87
CA LYS A 188 10.20 18.43 36.73
C LYS A 188 10.68 19.84 36.97
#